data_AF-A0A917NV89-F1
#
_entry.id   AF-A0A917NV89-F1
#
_cell.length_a   1.000
_cell.length_b   1.000
_cell.length_c   1.000
_cell.angle_alpha   90.00
_cell.angle_beta   90.00
_cell.angle_gamma   90.00
#
_symmetry.space_group_name_H-M   'P 1'
#
loop_
_entity.id
_entity.type
_entity.pdbx_description
1 polymer ?
#
loop_
_entity_poly.entity_id
_entity_poly.type
_entity_poly.pdbx_seq_one_letter_code
_entity_poly.pdbx_strand_id
1 'polypeptide(L)'
;MNEPNGLSDEATALLTTAAWLGPDPLPPGLPTASAEALEELAGQGMLVRHQDGGHTLPGEARHQARATYGTRGRDEAILALGDFLGERGSPSETARCLSMLPHLTYWTEQTRPEDDFPAGAMIVNRTVVLLLENNMGARAVPLAQRFVRTCEAHIGRDAPATLTARSNLAAAHDQAGESLRGARLLEKVVEARSAALGAGHPSVWDGYNNLGGIYLRAGEYERAQQIVERLVEHRTKTLGPRDRATLMARNNLAVIWERAGRTAEALAL
;
A
#
# COMPACT_ATOMS: atom_id res chain seq x y z
N MET A 1 20.84 21.00 32.08
CA MET A 1 21.03 19.92 31.09
C MET A 1 21.13 20.62 29.76
N ASN A 2 22.33 20.64 29.17
CA ASN A 2 22.63 21.41 27.97
C ASN A 2 21.93 20.78 26.76
N GLU A 3 21.13 21.57 26.04
CA GLU A 3 20.73 21.26 24.67
C GLU A 3 21.99 21.10 23.82
N PRO A 4 22.08 20.08 22.95
CA PRO A 4 23.24 19.97 22.08
C PRO A 4 23.09 20.97 20.93
N ASN A 5 24.14 21.78 20.77
CA ASN A 5 24.65 22.32 19.51
C ASN A 5 23.85 23.45 18.83
N GLY A 6 24.54 24.52 18.47
CA GLY A 6 24.04 25.67 17.73
C GLY A 6 23.72 25.37 16.26
N LEU A 7 22.88 24.36 16.04
CA LEU A 7 22.20 24.14 14.78
C LEU A 7 21.08 25.18 14.61
N SER A 8 20.83 25.59 13.38
CA SER A 8 19.62 26.34 13.06
C SER A 8 18.35 25.53 13.34
N ASP A 9 17.21 26.21 13.47
CA ASP A 9 15.90 25.55 13.62
C ASP A 9 15.59 24.66 12.40
N GLU A 10 15.96 25.09 11.19
CA GLU A 10 15.79 24.33 9.96
C GLU A 10 16.67 23.08 9.93
N ALA A 11 17.95 23.20 10.28
CA ALA A 11 18.87 22.06 10.38
C ALA A 11 18.41 21.06 11.46
N THR A 12 17.90 21.56 12.58
CA THR A 12 17.33 20.72 13.63
C THR A 12 16.09 19.98 13.13
N ALA A 13 15.14 20.66 12.48
CA ALA A 13 13.94 20.04 11.92
C ALA A 13 14.25 19.00 10.85
N LEU A 14 15.23 19.28 9.98
CA LEU A 14 15.72 18.32 8.99
C LEU A 14 16.33 17.10 9.67
N LEU A 15 17.22 17.29 10.65
CA LEU A 15 17.88 16.20 11.35
C LEU A 15 16.89 15.30 12.09
N THR A 16 15.92 15.90 12.80
CA THR A 16 14.87 15.13 13.50
C THR A 16 14.01 14.34 12.55
N THR A 17 13.61 14.93 11.42
CA THR A 17 12.80 14.29 10.38
C THR A 17 13.59 13.18 9.67
N ALA A 18 14.78 13.47 9.17
CA ALA A 18 15.65 12.54 8.46
C ALA A 18 16.06 11.34 9.33
N ALA A 19 16.10 11.50 10.65
CA ALA A 19 16.36 10.40 11.57
C ALA A 19 15.31 9.29 11.49
N TRP A 20 14.11 9.55 10.98
CA TRP A 20 13.05 8.55 10.80
C TRP A 20 12.93 8.04 9.36
N LEU A 21 13.73 8.57 8.44
CA LEU A 21 13.80 8.15 7.05
C LEU A 21 14.89 7.08 6.85
N GLY A 22 14.72 6.31 5.77
CA GLY A 22 15.63 5.23 5.36
C GLY A 22 17.07 5.71 5.11
N PRO A 23 18.03 4.77 5.03
CA PRO A 23 19.45 5.07 4.82
C PRO A 23 19.78 5.51 3.38
N ASP A 24 18.81 5.46 2.47
CA ASP A 24 18.95 5.95 1.10
C ASP A 24 19.17 7.48 1.05
N PRO A 25 19.64 8.03 -0.09
CA PRO A 25 19.68 9.48 -0.29
C PRO A 25 18.30 10.11 -0.08
N LEU A 26 18.25 11.20 0.68
CA LEU A 26 17.03 11.94 0.95
C LEU A 26 16.37 12.38 -0.37
N PRO A 27 15.03 12.30 -0.49
CA PRO A 27 14.36 12.69 -1.73
C PRO A 27 14.64 14.16 -2.08
N PRO A 28 15.02 14.46 -3.34
CA PRO A 28 15.32 15.83 -3.74
C PRO A 28 14.02 16.66 -3.72
N GLY A 29 13.95 17.68 -2.86
CA GLY A 29 12.75 18.48 -2.64
C GLY A 29 11.85 17.99 -1.50
N LEU A 30 12.38 17.17 -0.58
CA LEU A 30 11.74 16.95 0.72
C LEU A 30 11.52 18.32 1.40
N PRO A 31 10.31 18.67 1.89
CA PRO A 31 10.00 20.04 2.34
C PRO A 31 10.92 20.57 3.46
N THR A 32 11.43 19.69 4.33
CA THR A 32 12.33 20.06 5.43
C THR A 32 13.80 20.18 5.00
N ALA A 33 14.14 19.86 3.75
CA ALA A 33 15.51 19.79 3.27
C ALA A 33 15.90 21.05 2.45
N SER A 34 15.92 22.21 3.11
CA SER A 34 16.49 23.44 2.50
C SER A 34 17.97 23.26 2.19
N ALA A 35 18.48 23.98 1.19
CA ALA A 35 19.89 23.91 0.81
C ALA A 35 20.79 24.33 1.98
N GLU A 36 20.36 25.35 2.72
CA GLU A 36 21.03 25.86 3.91
C GLU A 36 21.11 24.79 5.02
N ALA A 37 19.99 24.13 5.35
CA ALA A 37 19.97 23.07 6.35
C ALA A 37 20.83 21.85 5.95
N LEU A 38 20.78 21.47 4.68
CA LEU A 38 21.59 20.37 4.15
C LEU A 38 23.09 20.66 4.25
N GLU A 39 23.52 21.84 3.81
CA GLU A 39 24.93 22.24 3.86
C GLU A 39 25.41 22.47 5.31
N GLU A 40 24.56 22.98 6.20
CA GLU A 40 24.89 23.11 7.63
C GLU A 40 25.14 21.75 8.28
N LEU A 41 24.23 20.79 8.10
CA LEU A 41 24.39 19.43 8.64
C LEU A 41 25.56 18.68 7.99
N ALA A 42 25.80 18.87 6.69
CA ALA A 42 26.94 18.30 6.00
C ALA A 42 28.27 18.91 6.49
N GLY A 43 28.31 20.24 6.70
CA GLY A 43 29.47 20.95 7.24
C GLY A 43 29.84 20.54 8.66
N GLN A 44 28.85 20.11 9.45
CA GLN A 44 29.07 19.51 10.78
C GLN A 44 29.32 18.00 10.74
N GLY A 45 29.43 17.39 9.56
CA GLY A 45 29.69 15.96 9.39
C GLY A 45 28.53 15.04 9.78
N MET A 46 27.31 15.59 9.94
CA MET A 46 26.12 14.81 10.28
C MET A 46 25.48 14.17 9.05
N LEU A 47 25.63 14.78 7.87
CA LEU A 47 25.20 14.22 6.59
C LEU A 47 26.40 13.85 5.72
N VAL A 48 26.23 12.81 4.91
CA VAL A 48 27.15 12.45 3.83
C VAL A 48 26.59 12.98 2.52
N ARG A 49 27.37 13.85 1.86
CA ARG A 49 27.07 14.38 0.52
C ARG A 49 27.63 13.43 -0.55
N HIS A 50 26.78 13.07 -1.50
CA HIS A 50 27.12 12.23 -2.64
C HIS A 50 27.50 13.06 -3.87
N GLN A 51 28.17 12.43 -4.84
CA GLN A 51 28.66 13.10 -6.06
C GLN A 51 27.51 13.63 -6.95
N ASP A 52 26.34 13.01 -6.88
CA ASP A 52 25.12 13.38 -7.60
C ASP A 52 24.33 14.51 -6.91
N GLY A 53 24.83 15.03 -5.78
CA GLY A 53 24.16 16.07 -4.99
C GLY A 53 23.16 15.54 -3.95
N GLY A 54 22.96 14.22 -3.87
CA GLY A 54 22.16 13.60 -2.82
C GLY A 54 22.82 13.72 -1.44
N HIS A 55 22.00 13.66 -0.39
CA HIS A 55 22.47 13.65 0.99
C HIS A 55 21.90 12.44 1.73
N THR A 56 22.72 11.75 2.51
CA THR A 56 22.29 10.63 3.36
C THR A 56 22.60 10.93 4.81
N LEU A 57 21.69 10.54 5.71
CA LEU A 57 21.95 10.51 7.14
C LEU A 57 22.55 9.14 7.53
N PRO A 58 23.81 9.07 7.99
CA PRO A 58 24.44 7.81 8.42
C PRO A 58 23.72 7.16 9.60
N GLY A 59 23.92 5.85 9.78
CA GLY A 59 23.30 5.09 10.87
C GLY A 59 23.58 5.66 12.25
N GLU A 60 24.84 6.01 12.54
CA GLU A 60 25.25 6.58 13.83
C GLU A 60 24.59 7.93 14.10
N ALA A 61 24.64 8.87 13.14
CA ALA A 61 23.98 10.17 13.25
C ALA A 61 22.47 10.03 13.45
N ARG A 62 21.83 9.07 12.77
CA ARG A 62 20.41 8.74 12.95
C ARG A 62 20.11 8.24 14.37
N HIS A 63 20.90 7.31 14.88
CA HIS A 63 20.73 6.81 16.25
C HIS A 63 20.93 7.92 17.29
N GLN A 64 21.97 8.75 17.10
CA GLN A 64 22.24 9.88 17.97
C GLN A 64 21.10 10.91 17.95
N ALA A 65 20.58 11.23 16.77
CA ALA A 65 19.45 12.15 16.61
C ALA A 65 18.19 11.61 17.32
N ARG A 66 17.87 10.32 17.17
CA ARG A 66 16.73 9.71 17.91
C ARG A 66 16.95 9.67 19.41
N ALA A 67 18.17 9.39 19.87
CA ALA A 67 18.51 9.40 21.30
C ALA A 67 18.37 10.81 21.91
N THR A 68 18.69 11.84 21.13
CA THR A 68 18.65 13.23 21.56
C THR A 68 17.24 13.82 21.52
N TYR A 69 16.51 13.59 20.42
CA TYR A 69 15.24 14.27 20.12
C TYR A 69 14.01 13.34 20.25
N GLY A 70 14.21 12.09 20.62
CA GLY A 70 13.15 11.11 20.80
C GLY A 70 12.32 10.88 19.54
N THR A 71 11.00 10.88 19.69
CA THR A 71 10.03 10.65 18.61
C THR A 71 9.58 11.93 17.90
N ARG A 72 10.16 13.10 18.22
CA ARG A 72 9.70 14.40 17.73
C ARG A 72 9.55 14.45 16.20
N GLY A 73 10.55 13.96 15.47
CA GLY A 73 10.52 13.93 14.00
C GLY A 73 9.81 12.73 13.37
N ARG A 74 9.21 11.83 14.15
CA ARG A 74 8.63 10.59 13.64
C ARG A 74 7.41 10.84 12.75
N ASP A 75 6.48 11.66 13.24
CA ASP A 75 5.24 11.96 12.53
C ASP A 75 5.49 13.01 11.44
N GLU A 76 6.41 13.94 11.69
CA GLU A 76 6.92 14.92 10.71
C GLU A 76 7.54 14.21 9.50
N ALA A 77 8.31 13.14 9.69
CA ALA A 77 8.88 12.35 8.61
C ALA A 77 7.83 11.81 7.64
N ILE A 78 6.78 11.16 8.14
CA ILE A 78 5.76 10.61 7.25
C ILE A 78 4.91 11.72 6.61
N LEU A 79 4.65 12.83 7.31
CA LEU A 79 3.98 14.00 6.73
C LEU A 79 4.82 14.63 5.61
N ALA A 80 6.12 14.79 5.81
CA ALA A 80 7.04 15.30 4.79
C ALA A 80 7.09 14.38 3.56
N LEU A 81 7.02 13.06 3.75
CA LEU A 81 6.83 12.13 2.63
C LEU A 81 5.46 12.35 1.94
N GLY A 82 4.38 12.53 2.70
CA GLY A 82 3.05 12.84 2.16
C GLY A 82 3.04 14.10 1.28
N ASP A 83 3.69 15.16 1.75
CA ASP A 83 3.84 16.43 1.01
C ASP A 83 4.73 16.24 -0.22
N PHE A 84 5.83 15.50 -0.10
CA PHE A 84 6.70 15.17 -1.22
C PHE A 84 5.96 14.37 -2.31
N LEU A 85 4.98 13.53 -1.96
CA LEU A 85 4.18 12.81 -2.95
C LEU A 85 3.40 13.77 -3.87
N GLY A 86 3.01 14.93 -3.34
CA GLY A 86 2.35 16.02 -4.07
C GLY A 86 0.89 15.70 -4.42
N GLU A 87 0.41 16.30 -5.50
CA GLU A 87 -0.98 16.17 -5.97
C GLU A 87 -1.28 14.77 -6.53
N ARG A 88 -2.48 14.25 -6.21
CA ARG A 88 -2.98 12.96 -6.69
C ARG A 88 -3.22 13.00 -8.19
N GLY A 89 -2.78 11.97 -8.90
CA GLY A 89 -2.88 11.84 -10.35
C GLY A 89 -1.86 12.67 -11.13
N SER A 90 -0.95 13.39 -10.47
CA SER A 90 0.08 14.16 -11.17
C SER A 90 1.05 13.22 -11.93
N PRO A 91 1.56 13.61 -13.12
CA PRO A 91 2.41 12.73 -13.93
C PRO A 91 3.67 12.21 -13.22
N SER A 92 4.15 12.93 -12.20
CA SER A 92 5.33 12.58 -11.41
C SER A 92 5.01 11.85 -10.10
N GLU A 93 3.74 11.65 -9.74
CA GLU A 93 3.35 11.02 -8.47
C GLU A 93 3.96 9.62 -8.32
N THR A 94 3.88 8.77 -9.35
CA THR A 94 4.47 7.43 -9.32
C THR A 94 6.00 7.49 -9.14
N ALA A 95 6.68 8.41 -9.83
CA ALA A 95 8.13 8.56 -9.70
C ALA A 95 8.54 8.99 -8.27
N ARG A 96 7.81 9.96 -7.69
CA ARG A 96 8.03 10.40 -6.30
C ARG A 96 7.70 9.30 -5.30
N CYS A 97 6.61 8.55 -5.52
CA CYS A 97 6.24 7.37 -4.75
C CYS A 97 7.38 6.34 -4.71
N LEU A 98 8.00 6.05 -5.85
CA LEU A 98 9.11 5.11 -5.94
C LEU A 98 10.36 5.62 -5.21
N SER A 99 10.66 6.92 -5.34
CA SER A 99 11.80 7.55 -4.66
C SER A 99 11.65 7.54 -3.14
N MET A 100 10.43 7.69 -2.60
CA MET A 100 10.22 7.67 -1.15
C MET A 100 10.10 6.28 -0.54
N LEU A 101 9.87 5.25 -1.36
CA LEU A 101 9.50 3.91 -0.90
C LEU A 101 10.49 3.30 0.11
N PRO A 102 11.82 3.40 -0.08
CA PRO A 102 12.77 2.90 0.91
C PRO A 102 12.63 3.59 2.27
N HIS A 103 12.36 4.90 2.27
CA HIS A 103 12.20 5.67 3.51
C HIS A 103 10.90 5.33 4.24
N LEU A 104 9.79 5.20 3.50
CA LEU A 104 8.52 4.81 4.11
C LEU A 104 8.58 3.37 4.65
N THR A 105 9.18 2.45 3.89
CA THR A 105 9.37 1.06 4.32
C THR A 105 10.17 1.01 5.62
N TYR A 106 11.32 1.69 5.64
CA TYR A 106 12.14 1.81 6.84
C TYR A 106 11.34 2.40 8.02
N TRP A 107 10.59 3.49 7.81
CA TRP A 107 9.75 4.08 8.86
C TRP A 107 8.76 3.06 9.45
N THR A 108 8.12 2.23 8.61
CA THR A 108 7.17 1.20 9.07
C THR A 108 7.82 0.04 9.83
N GLU A 109 9.12 -0.21 9.62
CA GLU A 109 9.91 -1.21 10.37
C GLU A 109 10.37 -0.68 11.74
N GLN A 110 10.56 0.64 11.84
CA GLN A 110 11.07 1.29 13.05
C GLN A 110 9.97 1.72 14.04
N THR A 111 8.71 1.63 13.63
CA THR A 111 7.55 2.10 14.41
C THR A 111 6.56 0.98 14.62
N ARG A 112 5.66 1.09 15.60
CA ARG A 112 4.61 0.09 15.82
C ARG A 112 3.27 0.56 15.23
N PRO A 113 2.43 -0.32 14.66
CA PRO A 113 1.15 0.06 14.06
C PRO A 113 0.20 0.79 15.02
N GLU A 114 0.28 0.47 16.32
CA GLU A 114 -0.51 1.09 17.39
C GLU A 114 -0.13 2.56 17.58
N ASP A 115 1.08 2.95 17.20
CA ASP A 115 1.56 4.32 17.33
C ASP A 115 1.32 5.17 16.07
N ASP A 116 0.79 4.57 15.00
CA ASP A 116 0.43 5.29 13.78
C ASP A 116 -0.75 6.24 14.04
N PHE A 117 -0.70 7.40 13.41
CA PHE A 117 -1.77 8.39 13.43
C PHE A 117 -2.53 8.41 12.08
N PRO A 118 -3.78 8.92 12.04
CA PRO A 118 -4.64 8.79 10.87
C PRO A 118 -4.03 9.30 9.55
N ALA A 119 -3.37 10.46 9.56
CA ALA A 119 -2.76 11.01 8.35
C ALA A 119 -1.58 10.16 7.85
N GLY A 120 -0.72 9.66 8.76
CA GLY A 120 0.35 8.72 8.41
C GLY A 120 -0.19 7.42 7.80
N ALA A 121 -1.23 6.84 8.39
CA ALA A 121 -1.88 5.65 7.85
C ALA A 121 -2.46 5.86 6.44
N MET A 122 -3.03 7.04 6.18
CA MET A 122 -3.54 7.41 4.85
C MET A 122 -2.43 7.58 3.80
N ILE A 123 -1.25 8.03 4.20
CA ILE A 123 -0.07 8.11 3.32
C ILE A 123 0.41 6.70 2.95
N VAL A 124 0.52 5.80 3.93
CA VAL A 124 0.84 4.38 3.66
C VAL A 124 -0.18 3.75 2.70
N ASN A 125 -1.48 3.96 2.93
CA ASN A 125 -2.51 3.43 2.05
C ASN A 125 -2.45 4.02 0.63
N ARG A 126 -2.18 5.33 0.50
CA ARG A 126 -2.00 5.98 -0.83
C ARG A 126 -0.82 5.35 -1.58
N THR A 127 0.30 5.11 -0.90
CA THR A 127 1.45 4.41 -1.48
C THR A 127 1.09 2.98 -1.90
N VAL A 128 0.35 2.23 -1.08
CA VAL A 128 -0.14 0.88 -1.45
C VAL A 128 -0.98 0.93 -2.71
N VAL A 129 -1.96 1.83 -2.78
CA VAL A 129 -2.86 1.96 -3.96
C VAL A 129 -2.05 2.30 -5.22
N LEU A 130 -1.13 3.27 -5.15
CA LEU A 130 -0.28 3.63 -6.28
C LEU A 130 0.57 2.45 -6.78
N LEU A 131 1.15 1.68 -5.85
CA LEU A 131 1.93 0.49 -6.22
C LEU A 131 1.05 -0.57 -6.90
N LEU A 132 -0.17 -0.80 -6.40
CA LEU A 132 -1.11 -1.74 -7.01
C LEU A 132 -1.59 -1.30 -8.40
N GLU A 133 -1.87 -0.02 -8.59
CA GLU A 133 -2.27 0.56 -9.88
C GLU A 133 -1.16 0.43 -10.93
N ASN A 134 0.11 0.40 -10.50
CA ASN A 134 1.28 0.21 -11.36
C ASN A 134 1.76 -1.25 -11.41
N ASN A 135 0.94 -2.20 -10.94
CA ASN A 135 1.23 -3.64 -10.92
C ASN A 135 2.51 -4.03 -10.16
N MET A 136 2.84 -3.28 -9.11
CA MET A 136 4.03 -3.46 -8.27
C MET A 136 3.68 -4.18 -6.96
N GLY A 137 2.88 -5.25 -7.05
CA GLY A 137 2.39 -6.01 -5.90
C GLY A 137 3.46 -6.40 -4.88
N ALA A 138 4.60 -6.92 -5.36
CA ALA A 138 5.71 -7.32 -4.49
C ALA A 138 6.23 -6.17 -3.61
N ARG A 139 6.24 -4.93 -4.12
CA ARG A 139 6.61 -3.72 -3.35
C ARG A 139 5.48 -3.25 -2.44
N ALA A 140 4.22 -3.52 -2.79
CA ALA A 140 3.05 -3.12 -2.02
C ALA A 140 2.82 -4.00 -0.77
N VAL A 141 3.16 -5.30 -0.82
CA VAL A 141 2.92 -6.27 0.26
C VAL A 141 3.34 -5.77 1.65
N PRO A 142 4.58 -5.32 1.92
CA PRO A 142 4.98 -4.92 3.27
C PRO A 142 4.17 -3.74 3.82
N LEU A 143 3.91 -2.73 2.97
CA LEU A 143 3.12 -1.56 3.34
C LEU A 143 1.63 -1.89 3.51
N ALA A 144 1.08 -2.78 2.68
CA ALA A 144 -0.29 -3.25 2.80
C ALA A 144 -0.48 -4.05 4.10
N GLN A 145 0.50 -4.88 4.48
CA GLN A 145 0.50 -5.58 5.76
C GLN A 145 0.57 -4.60 6.93
N ARG A 146 1.42 -3.56 6.84
CA ARG A 146 1.45 -2.49 7.85
C ARG A 146 0.08 -1.85 7.99
N PHE A 147 -0.50 -1.37 6.88
CA PHE A 147 -1.78 -0.67 6.91
C PHE A 147 -2.93 -1.53 7.47
N VAL A 148 -2.97 -2.84 7.13
CA VAL A 148 -3.94 -3.77 7.75
C VAL A 148 -3.77 -3.81 9.28
N ARG A 149 -2.54 -3.95 9.79
CA ARG A 149 -2.29 -3.96 11.24
C ARG A 149 -2.68 -2.65 11.90
N THR A 150 -2.41 -1.52 11.24
CA THR A 150 -2.82 -0.19 11.72
C THR A 150 -4.34 -0.10 11.82
N CYS A 151 -5.08 -0.51 10.78
CA CYS A 151 -6.55 -0.53 10.86
C CYS A 151 -7.06 -1.48 11.95
N GLU A 152 -6.49 -2.67 12.07
CA GLU A 152 -6.89 -3.63 13.12
C GLU A 152 -6.66 -3.08 14.53
N ALA A 153 -5.56 -2.38 14.77
CA ALA A 153 -5.22 -1.79 16.07
C ALA A 153 -6.15 -0.62 16.45
N HIS A 154 -6.49 0.25 15.49
CA HIS A 154 -7.20 1.50 15.79
C HIS A 154 -8.72 1.41 15.64
N ILE A 155 -9.21 0.63 14.68
CA ILE A 155 -10.65 0.58 14.34
C ILE A 155 -11.22 -0.84 14.33
N GLY A 156 -10.41 -1.85 14.64
CA GLY A 156 -10.85 -3.23 14.80
C GLY A 156 -10.85 -4.05 13.51
N ARG A 157 -10.91 -5.37 13.68
CA ARG A 157 -10.68 -6.37 12.63
C ARG A 157 -11.76 -6.43 11.54
N ASP A 158 -13.00 -6.08 11.88
CA ASP A 158 -14.16 -6.25 11.01
C ASP A 158 -14.73 -4.91 10.53
N ALA A 159 -14.08 -3.80 10.87
CA ALA A 159 -14.45 -2.49 10.35
C ALA A 159 -14.35 -2.46 8.81
N PRO A 160 -15.26 -1.79 8.09
CA PRO A 160 -15.25 -1.75 6.64
C PRO A 160 -13.92 -1.31 6.02
N ALA A 161 -13.24 -0.32 6.63
CA ALA A 161 -11.92 0.12 6.19
C ALA A 161 -10.83 -0.94 6.36
N THR A 162 -10.86 -1.71 7.47
CA THR A 162 -9.96 -2.86 7.67
C THR A 162 -10.18 -3.96 6.64
N LEU A 163 -11.45 -4.24 6.28
CA LEU A 163 -11.77 -5.20 5.23
C LEU A 163 -11.28 -4.74 3.85
N THR A 164 -11.36 -3.44 3.56
CA THR A 164 -10.77 -2.85 2.35
C THR A 164 -9.24 -2.95 2.35
N ALA A 165 -8.57 -2.67 3.48
CA ALA A 165 -7.13 -2.85 3.61
C ALA A 165 -6.70 -4.31 3.35
N ARG A 166 -7.46 -5.29 3.87
CA ARG A 166 -7.22 -6.72 3.60
C ARG A 166 -7.47 -7.10 2.14
N SER A 167 -8.46 -6.50 1.47
CA SER A 167 -8.63 -6.66 0.01
C SER A 167 -7.42 -6.15 -0.77
N ASN A 168 -6.87 -4.99 -0.39
CA ASN A 168 -5.66 -4.45 -1.02
C ASN A 168 -4.43 -5.35 -0.77
N LEU A 169 -4.30 -5.91 0.43
CA LEU A 169 -3.25 -6.90 0.72
C LEU A 169 -3.42 -8.18 -0.11
N ALA A 170 -4.66 -8.64 -0.32
CA ALA A 170 -4.93 -9.78 -1.19
C ALA A 170 -4.51 -9.50 -2.65
N ALA A 171 -4.83 -8.31 -3.16
CA ALA A 171 -4.40 -7.86 -4.48
C ALA A 171 -2.87 -7.75 -4.59
N ALA A 172 -2.19 -7.25 -3.54
CA ALA A 172 -0.73 -7.16 -3.48
C ALA A 172 -0.07 -8.54 -3.59
N HIS A 173 -0.57 -9.52 -2.84
CA HIS A 173 -0.08 -10.90 -2.92
C HIS A 173 -0.31 -11.51 -4.30
N ASP A 174 -1.48 -11.29 -4.90
CA ASP A 174 -1.77 -11.81 -6.23
C ASP A 174 -0.86 -11.20 -7.31
N GLN A 175 -0.67 -9.88 -7.31
CA GLN A 175 0.27 -9.21 -8.22
C GLN A 175 1.74 -9.60 -7.96
N ALA A 176 2.07 -10.05 -6.74
CA ALA A 176 3.39 -10.58 -6.39
C ALA A 176 3.60 -12.06 -6.81
N GLY A 177 2.61 -12.69 -7.46
CA GLY A 177 2.66 -14.11 -7.83
C GLY A 177 2.26 -15.08 -6.71
N GLU A 178 1.83 -14.58 -5.55
CA GLU A 178 1.32 -15.36 -4.42
C GLU A 178 -0.21 -15.50 -4.47
N SER A 179 -0.78 -15.78 -5.65
CA SER A 179 -2.23 -15.75 -5.90
C SER A 179 -3.06 -16.60 -4.92
N LEU A 180 -2.62 -17.81 -4.55
CA LEU A 180 -3.32 -18.63 -3.56
C LEU A 180 -3.38 -17.99 -2.16
N ARG A 181 -2.34 -17.23 -1.78
CA ARG A 181 -2.35 -16.47 -0.51
C ARG A 181 -3.31 -15.30 -0.59
N GLY A 182 -3.29 -14.58 -1.72
CA GLY A 182 -4.26 -13.52 -2.00
C GLY A 182 -5.70 -14.02 -1.95
N ALA A 183 -5.99 -15.16 -2.59
CA ALA A 183 -7.32 -15.76 -2.62
C ALA A 183 -7.84 -16.09 -1.22
N ARG A 184 -7.03 -16.76 -0.38
CA ARG A 184 -7.42 -17.09 1.01
C ARG A 184 -7.69 -15.86 1.87
N LEU A 185 -6.97 -14.77 1.64
CA LEU A 185 -7.24 -13.51 2.34
C LEU A 185 -8.55 -12.89 1.86
N LEU A 186 -8.79 -12.89 0.55
CA LEU A 186 -9.99 -12.31 -0.03
C LEU A 186 -11.25 -13.11 0.33
N GLU A 187 -11.17 -14.45 0.41
CA GLU A 187 -12.27 -15.30 0.91
C GLU A 187 -12.77 -14.83 2.28
N LYS A 188 -11.86 -14.68 3.25
CA LYS A 188 -12.20 -14.21 4.59
C LYS A 188 -12.82 -12.81 4.57
N VAL A 189 -12.36 -11.94 3.68
CA VAL A 189 -12.94 -10.59 3.52
C VAL A 189 -14.36 -10.66 2.96
N VAL A 190 -14.61 -11.51 1.96
CA VAL A 190 -15.93 -11.69 1.37
C VAL A 190 -16.91 -12.28 2.38
N GLU A 191 -16.46 -13.28 3.16
CA GLU A 191 -17.25 -13.87 4.25
C GLU A 191 -17.60 -12.83 5.32
N ALA A 192 -16.63 -12.04 5.78
CA ALA A 192 -16.87 -10.98 6.76
C ALA A 192 -17.84 -9.90 6.23
N ARG A 193 -17.69 -9.47 4.97
CA ARG A 193 -18.62 -8.53 4.32
C ARG A 193 -20.02 -9.13 4.19
N SER A 194 -20.12 -10.41 3.83
CA SER A 194 -21.41 -11.12 3.72
C SER A 194 -22.11 -11.20 5.07
N ALA A 195 -21.38 -11.49 6.15
CA ALA A 195 -21.93 -11.52 7.51
C ALA A 195 -22.40 -10.12 7.98
N ALA A 196 -21.66 -9.07 7.65
CA ALA A 196 -21.96 -7.70 8.10
C ALA A 196 -23.04 -6.99 7.28
N LEU A 197 -23.08 -7.20 5.96
CA LEU A 197 -23.93 -6.46 5.03
C LEU A 197 -25.03 -7.32 4.39
N GLY A 198 -24.98 -8.63 4.58
CA GLY A 198 -25.83 -9.60 3.90
C GLY A 198 -25.25 -10.08 2.56
N ALA A 199 -25.52 -11.34 2.21
CA ALA A 199 -25.00 -11.98 1.00
C ALA A 199 -25.43 -11.32 -0.32
N GLY A 200 -26.50 -10.51 -0.30
CA GLY A 200 -26.98 -9.77 -1.47
C GLY A 200 -26.27 -8.43 -1.71
N HIS A 201 -25.40 -7.97 -0.80
CA HIS A 201 -24.79 -6.65 -0.92
C HIS A 201 -23.81 -6.58 -2.10
N PRO A 202 -23.81 -5.51 -2.93
CA PRO A 202 -22.96 -5.41 -4.12
C PRO A 202 -21.46 -5.67 -3.85
N SER A 203 -20.94 -5.16 -2.74
CA SER A 203 -19.52 -5.35 -2.37
C SER A 203 -19.12 -6.80 -2.12
N VAL A 204 -20.07 -7.67 -1.78
CA VAL A 204 -19.83 -9.12 -1.61
C VAL A 204 -19.61 -9.74 -2.98
N TRP A 205 -20.45 -9.39 -3.96
CA TRP A 205 -20.35 -9.87 -5.33
C TRP A 205 -19.13 -9.33 -6.08
N ASP A 206 -18.74 -8.08 -5.84
CA ASP A 206 -17.47 -7.54 -6.35
C ASP A 206 -16.26 -8.29 -5.76
N GLY A 207 -16.35 -8.67 -4.48
CA GLY A 207 -15.36 -9.53 -3.85
C GLY A 207 -15.28 -10.93 -4.48
N TYR A 208 -16.42 -11.56 -4.76
CA TYR A 208 -16.47 -12.84 -5.49
C TYR A 208 -15.91 -12.73 -6.91
N ASN A 209 -16.20 -11.64 -7.63
CA ASN A 209 -15.61 -11.38 -8.94
C ASN A 209 -14.08 -11.35 -8.89
N ASN A 210 -13.53 -10.61 -7.93
CA ASN A 210 -12.08 -10.51 -7.75
C ASN A 210 -11.49 -11.86 -7.33
N LEU A 211 -12.15 -12.59 -6.45
CA LEU A 211 -11.72 -13.91 -6.00
C LEU A 211 -11.68 -14.93 -7.16
N GLY A 212 -12.69 -14.93 -8.03
CA GLY A 212 -12.70 -15.76 -9.25
C GLY A 212 -11.52 -15.44 -10.17
N GLY A 213 -11.20 -14.15 -10.35
CA GLY A 213 -10.03 -13.73 -11.11
C GLY A 213 -8.70 -14.17 -10.51
N ILE A 214 -8.55 -14.12 -9.18
CA ILE A 214 -7.35 -14.61 -8.48
C ILE A 214 -7.24 -16.14 -8.62
N TYR A 215 -8.34 -16.89 -8.47
CA TYR A 215 -8.30 -18.34 -8.65
C TYR A 215 -7.92 -18.76 -10.06
N LEU A 216 -8.42 -18.04 -11.07
CA LEU A 216 -8.00 -18.24 -12.46
C LEU A 216 -6.48 -18.06 -12.62
N ARG A 217 -5.90 -17.00 -12.06
CA ARG A 217 -4.44 -16.76 -12.10
C ARG A 217 -3.65 -17.81 -11.31
N ALA A 218 -4.23 -18.34 -10.24
CA ALA A 218 -3.64 -19.42 -9.45
C ALA A 218 -3.72 -20.80 -10.14
N GLY A 219 -4.45 -20.93 -11.25
CA GLY A 219 -4.70 -22.22 -11.91
C GLY A 219 -5.78 -23.08 -11.24
N GLU A 220 -6.53 -22.51 -10.29
CA GLU A 220 -7.61 -23.19 -9.56
C GLU A 220 -8.93 -23.07 -10.34
N TYR A 221 -8.98 -23.69 -11.52
CA TYR A 221 -10.07 -23.47 -12.47
C TYR A 221 -11.44 -23.91 -11.94
N GLU A 222 -11.51 -25.01 -11.20
CA GLU A 222 -12.77 -25.49 -10.61
C GLU A 222 -13.33 -24.51 -9.59
N ARG A 223 -12.47 -23.94 -8.73
CA ARG A 223 -12.88 -22.94 -7.73
C ARG A 223 -13.26 -21.62 -8.40
N ALA A 224 -12.49 -21.19 -9.41
CA ALA A 224 -12.81 -20.02 -10.20
C ALA A 224 -14.19 -20.18 -10.88
N GLN A 225 -14.43 -21.33 -11.50
CA GLN A 225 -15.69 -21.65 -12.19
C GLN A 225 -16.87 -21.55 -11.21
N GLN A 226 -16.82 -22.25 -10.07
CA GLN A 226 -17.90 -22.26 -9.09
C GLN A 226 -18.30 -20.86 -8.62
N ILE A 227 -17.32 -19.98 -8.43
CA ILE A 227 -17.55 -18.61 -7.97
C ILE A 227 -18.11 -17.74 -9.09
N VAL A 228 -17.53 -17.81 -10.29
CA VAL A 228 -17.94 -16.95 -11.41
C VAL A 228 -19.30 -17.37 -11.99
N GLU A 229 -19.64 -18.66 -12.00
CA GLU A 229 -20.99 -19.13 -12.39
C GLU A 229 -22.08 -18.53 -11.50
N ARG A 230 -21.89 -18.58 -10.18
CA ARG A 230 -22.81 -17.96 -9.21
C ARG A 230 -22.92 -16.44 -9.42
N LEU A 231 -21.81 -15.79 -9.72
CA LEU A 231 -21.79 -14.35 -10.02
C LEU A 231 -22.56 -14.02 -11.30
N VAL A 232 -22.38 -14.79 -12.36
CA VAL A 232 -23.11 -14.63 -13.63
C VAL A 232 -24.61 -14.81 -13.41
N GLU A 233 -25.00 -15.85 -12.68
CA GLU A 233 -26.41 -16.10 -12.34
C GLU A 233 -27.01 -14.92 -11.55
N HIS A 234 -26.30 -14.46 -10.51
CA HIS A 234 -26.73 -13.34 -9.69
C HIS A 234 -26.89 -12.06 -10.52
N ARG A 235 -25.85 -11.64 -11.26
CA ARG A 235 -25.87 -10.42 -12.08
C ARG A 235 -26.90 -10.49 -13.21
N THR A 236 -27.11 -11.66 -13.80
CA THR A 236 -28.17 -11.85 -14.80
C THR A 236 -29.56 -11.59 -14.20
N LYS A 237 -29.81 -12.04 -12.96
CA LYS A 237 -31.08 -11.82 -12.27
C LYS A 237 -31.26 -10.37 -11.81
N THR A 238 -30.20 -9.71 -11.35
CA THR A 238 -30.30 -8.38 -10.72
C THR A 238 -30.09 -7.21 -11.68
N LEU A 239 -29.18 -7.34 -12.66
CA LEU A 239 -28.82 -6.30 -13.62
C LEU A 239 -29.31 -6.59 -15.04
N GLY A 240 -29.62 -7.86 -15.32
CA GLY A 240 -30.04 -8.33 -16.63
C GLY A 240 -28.88 -8.92 -17.46
N PRO A 241 -29.21 -9.70 -18.50
CA PRO A 241 -28.23 -10.47 -19.27
C PRO A 241 -27.31 -9.62 -20.17
N ARG A 242 -27.68 -8.36 -20.45
CA ARG A 242 -26.93 -7.43 -21.32
C ARG A 242 -26.19 -6.34 -20.55
N ASP A 243 -26.29 -6.34 -19.22
CA ASP A 243 -25.55 -5.38 -18.40
C ASP A 243 -24.03 -5.60 -18.54
N ARG A 244 -23.27 -4.50 -18.50
CA ARG A 244 -21.81 -4.52 -18.66
C ARG A 244 -21.13 -5.44 -17.63
N ALA A 245 -21.56 -5.41 -16.37
CA ALA A 245 -20.98 -6.23 -15.33
C ALA A 245 -21.33 -7.71 -15.48
N THR A 246 -22.54 -8.01 -16.01
CA THR A 246 -22.93 -9.39 -16.37
C THR A 246 -22.08 -9.92 -17.52
N LEU A 247 -21.89 -9.12 -18.57
CA LEU A 247 -21.07 -9.49 -19.73
C LEU A 247 -19.60 -9.70 -19.36
N MET A 248 -19.04 -8.87 -18.48
CA MET A 248 -17.68 -9.07 -17.95
C MET A 248 -17.55 -10.38 -17.15
N ALA A 249 -18.53 -10.71 -16.31
CA ALA A 249 -18.52 -11.97 -15.56
C ALA A 249 -18.62 -13.18 -16.51
N ARG A 250 -19.44 -13.10 -17.55
CA ARG A 250 -19.54 -14.13 -18.60
C ARG A 250 -18.21 -14.30 -19.33
N ASN A 251 -17.57 -13.21 -19.75
CA ASN A 251 -16.26 -13.29 -20.38
C ASN A 251 -15.23 -13.99 -19.49
N ASN A 252 -15.22 -13.69 -18.18
CA ASN A 252 -14.34 -14.38 -17.24
C ASN A 252 -14.64 -15.88 -17.15
N LEU A 253 -15.92 -16.28 -17.15
CA LEU A 253 -16.33 -17.68 -17.15
C LEU A 253 -15.89 -18.42 -18.42
N ALA A 254 -16.03 -17.78 -19.59
CA ALA A 254 -15.56 -18.33 -20.86
C ALA A 254 -14.04 -18.59 -20.84
N VAL A 255 -13.25 -17.64 -20.32
CA VAL A 255 -11.81 -17.80 -20.15
C VAL A 255 -11.48 -18.94 -19.17
N ILE A 256 -12.23 -19.07 -18.07
CA ILE A 256 -12.04 -20.19 -17.12
C ILE A 256 -12.29 -21.53 -17.82
N TRP A 257 -13.37 -21.66 -18.57
CA TRP A 257 -13.68 -22.89 -19.31
C TRP A 257 -12.64 -23.20 -20.39
N GLU A 258 -12.19 -22.20 -21.16
CA GLU A 258 -11.10 -22.38 -22.12
C GLU A 258 -9.83 -22.90 -21.44
N ARG A 259 -9.43 -22.29 -20.32
CA ARG A 259 -8.23 -22.69 -19.55
C ARG A 259 -8.37 -24.07 -18.90
N ALA A 260 -9.59 -24.50 -18.61
CA ALA A 260 -9.91 -25.85 -18.16
C ALA A 260 -10.04 -26.88 -19.31
N GLY A 261 -9.81 -26.48 -20.58
CA GLY A 261 -9.93 -27.36 -21.75
C GLY A 261 -11.36 -27.61 -22.23
N ARG A 262 -12.33 -26.80 -21.78
CA ARG A 262 -13.77 -26.91 -22.04
C ARG A 262 -14.22 -25.88 -23.08
N THR A 263 -13.63 -25.95 -24.28
CA THR A 263 -13.81 -24.95 -25.34
C THR A 263 -15.25 -24.88 -25.88
N ALA A 264 -15.97 -26.01 -25.90
CA ALA A 264 -17.35 -26.05 -26.38
C ALA A 264 -18.28 -25.25 -25.47
N GLU A 265 -18.11 -25.39 -24.15
CA GLU A 265 -18.84 -24.60 -23.17
C GLU A 265 -18.47 -23.12 -23.25
N ALA A 266 -17.17 -22.79 -23.40
CA ALA A 266 -16.70 -21.41 -23.57
C ALA A 266 -17.37 -20.69 -24.76
N LEU A 267 -17.53 -21.39 -25.89
CA LEU A 267 -18.18 -20.84 -27.09
C LEU A 267 -19.70 -20.69 -26.96
N ALA A 268 -20.34 -21.41 -26.04
CA ALA A 268 -21.78 -21.37 -25.83
C ALA A 268 -22.23 -20.23 -24.88
N LEU A 269 -21.28 -19.55 -24.24
CA LEU A 269 -21.52 -18.51 -23.23
C LEU A 269 -21.66 -17.10 -23.83
#